data_AF-A0A2K4ZQ77-F1
#
_entry.id   AF-A0A2K4ZQ77-F1
#
_cell.length_a   1.000
_cell.length_b   1.000
_cell.length_c   1.000
_cell.angle_alpha   90.00
_cell.angle_beta   90.00
_cell.angle_gamma   90.00
#
_symmetry.space_group_name_H-M   'P 1'
#
loop_
_entity.id
_entity.type
_entity.pdbx_description
1 polymer ?
#
loop_
_entity_poly.entity_id
_entity_poly.type
_entity_poly.pdbx_seq_one_letter_code
_entity_poly.pdbx_strand_id
1 'polypeptide(L)'
;MSIQTSAQETINALKAIFDKHKNERICVLATTCCGKTTLLKQIPDCVDLDDELWPQLTKEEAEFISQKPWTNEIGDFIDKLVYEKISVKVGHPLFTTIIVDCDVVIYLDISDELLAEHCKKRGNNFYDAQNVKNSIEEDWNNHRKKGGKTFYYLTITE
;
A
#
# COMPACT_ATOMS: atom_id res chain seq x y z
N MET A 1 -9.15 -31.26 1.85
CA MET A 1 -8.58 -30.31 2.83
C MET A 1 -7.66 -29.38 2.05
N SER A 2 -8.10 -28.16 1.77
CA SER A 2 -7.23 -27.15 1.18
C SER A 2 -6.22 -26.74 2.23
N ILE A 3 -4.93 -26.92 1.95
CA ILE A 3 -3.86 -26.30 2.72
C ILE A 3 -4.14 -24.79 2.63
N GLN A 4 -4.56 -24.16 3.73
CA GLN A 4 -4.58 -22.71 3.81
C GLN A 4 -3.12 -22.27 3.66
N THR A 5 -2.76 -21.79 2.48
CA THR A 5 -1.52 -21.05 2.31
C THR A 5 -1.63 -19.80 3.17
N SER A 6 -0.60 -19.48 3.92
CA SER A 6 -0.30 -18.18 4.52
C SER A 6 -0.94 -16.95 3.84
N ALA A 7 -0.86 -16.83 2.51
CA ALA A 7 -1.54 -15.78 1.74
C ALA A 7 -3.08 -15.73 1.91
N GLN A 8 -3.72 -16.89 2.10
CA GLN A 8 -5.16 -17.01 2.37
C GLN A 8 -5.52 -16.45 3.75
N GLU A 9 -4.62 -16.54 4.73
CA GLU A 9 -4.82 -15.94 6.05
C GLU A 9 -4.83 -14.42 5.96
N THR A 10 -3.89 -13.83 5.21
CA THR A 10 -3.89 -12.38 4.91
C THR A 10 -5.19 -11.96 4.22
N ILE A 11 -5.64 -12.70 3.21
CA ILE A 11 -6.90 -12.40 2.50
C ILE A 11 -8.10 -12.46 3.44
N ASN A 12 -8.17 -13.48 4.30
CA ASN A 12 -9.27 -13.63 5.24
C ASN A 12 -9.27 -12.50 6.29
N ALA A 13 -8.09 -12.12 6.78
CA ALA A 13 -7.94 -11.01 7.72
C ALA A 13 -8.38 -9.67 7.08
N LEU A 14 -7.94 -9.40 5.85
CA LEU A 14 -8.35 -8.21 5.10
C LEU A 14 -9.87 -8.16 4.90
N LYS A 15 -10.48 -9.26 4.44
CA LYS A 15 -11.94 -9.35 4.26
C LYS A 15 -12.69 -9.09 5.56
N ALA A 16 -12.24 -9.67 6.67
CA ALA A 16 -12.85 -9.44 7.97
C ALA A 16 -12.77 -7.97 8.42
N ILE A 17 -11.64 -7.29 8.16
CA ILE A 17 -11.49 -5.86 8.45
C ILE A 17 -12.38 -5.03 7.54
N PHE A 18 -12.42 -5.32 6.23
CA PHE A 18 -13.26 -4.61 5.27
C PHE A 18 -14.74 -4.74 5.61
N ASP A 19 -15.21 -5.94 5.97
CA ASP A 19 -16.61 -6.16 6.37
C ASP A 19 -16.97 -5.39 7.64
N LYS A 20 -16.05 -5.37 8.62
CA LYS A 20 -16.21 -4.60 9.87
C LYS A 20 -16.31 -3.09 9.61
N HIS A 21 -15.57 -2.59 8.63
CA HIS A 21 -15.42 -1.17 8.31
C HIS A 21 -16.08 -0.80 6.96
N LYS A 22 -17.11 -1.53 6.55
CA LYS A 22 -17.72 -1.40 5.21
C LYS A 22 -18.28 -0.02 4.85
N ASN A 23 -18.58 0.80 5.86
CA ASN A 23 -19.13 2.15 5.70
C ASN A 23 -18.06 3.25 5.92
N GLU A 24 -16.80 2.86 6.06
CA GLU A 24 -15.67 3.74 6.34
C GLU A 24 -14.69 3.71 5.15
N ARG A 25 -13.87 4.75 5.06
CA ARG A 25 -12.82 4.86 4.05
C ARG A 25 -11.57 4.15 4.55
N ILE A 26 -11.04 3.22 3.76
CA ILE A 26 -9.95 2.34 4.15
C ILE A 26 -8.72 2.55 3.26
N CYS A 27 -7.58 2.83 3.88
CA CYS A 27 -6.26 2.76 3.25
C CYS A 27 -5.57 1.45 3.63
N VAL A 28 -4.97 0.77 2.66
CA VAL A 28 -4.12 -0.40 2.85
C VAL A 28 -2.71 -0.05 2.40
N LEU A 29 -1.81 0.10 3.36
CA LEU A 29 -0.41 0.42 3.12
C LEU A 29 0.39 -0.83 2.78
N ALA A 30 1.06 -0.82 1.64
CA ALA A 30 1.92 -1.92 1.22
C ALA A 30 3.08 -1.42 0.37
N THR A 31 4.30 -1.85 0.67
CA THR A 31 5.47 -1.54 -0.17
C THR A 31 5.41 -2.25 -1.52
N THR A 32 6.24 -1.79 -2.47
CA THR A 32 6.49 -2.50 -3.73
C THR A 32 6.94 -3.93 -3.46
N CYS A 33 6.55 -4.88 -4.30
CA CYS A 33 6.83 -6.31 -4.12
C CYS A 33 6.17 -6.97 -2.88
N CYS A 34 5.29 -6.30 -2.13
CA CYS A 34 4.54 -6.88 -1.00
C CYS A 34 3.38 -7.81 -1.43
N GLY A 35 3.28 -8.20 -2.71
CA GLY A 35 2.18 -9.05 -3.19
C GLY A 35 0.85 -8.32 -3.43
N LYS A 36 0.83 -6.98 -3.39
CA LYS A 36 -0.35 -6.12 -3.65
C LYS A 36 -1.19 -6.56 -4.87
N THR A 37 -0.55 -6.74 -6.03
CA THR A 37 -1.24 -7.19 -7.26
C THR A 37 -1.93 -8.55 -7.10
N THR A 38 -1.37 -9.44 -6.28
CA THR A 38 -1.96 -10.76 -6.00
C THR A 38 -3.19 -10.63 -5.10
N LEU A 39 -3.17 -9.70 -4.14
CA LEU A 39 -4.30 -9.42 -3.25
C LEU A 39 -5.44 -8.74 -4.01
N LEU A 40 -5.15 -7.71 -4.81
CA LEU A 40 -6.14 -6.98 -5.62
C LEU A 40 -6.92 -7.89 -6.57
N LYS A 41 -6.30 -8.93 -7.12
CA LYS A 41 -6.98 -9.92 -7.98
C LYS A 41 -7.95 -10.85 -7.24
N GLN A 42 -7.78 -11.00 -5.93
CA GLN A 42 -8.52 -11.96 -5.10
C GLN A 42 -9.54 -11.31 -4.18
N ILE A 43 -9.43 -9.99 -3.96
CA ILE A 43 -10.36 -9.21 -3.16
C ILE A 43 -11.01 -8.17 -4.08
N PRO A 44 -12.31 -8.33 -4.39
CA PRO A 44 -13.00 -7.42 -5.30
C PRO A 44 -13.10 -6.01 -4.72
N ASP A 45 -13.43 -5.06 -5.58
CA ASP A 45 -13.73 -3.65 -5.26
C ASP A 45 -12.58 -2.84 -4.63
N CYS A 46 -11.41 -3.47 -4.45
CA CYS A 46 -10.19 -2.79 -4.03
C CYS A 46 -9.56 -2.03 -5.20
N VAL A 47 -8.88 -0.93 -4.87
CA VAL A 47 -8.33 0.01 -5.84
C VAL A 47 -6.82 0.10 -5.67
N ASP A 48 -6.04 0.06 -6.74
CA ASP A 48 -4.61 0.36 -6.71
C ASP A 48 -4.38 1.86 -6.87
N LEU A 49 -3.54 2.46 -6.02
CA LEU A 49 -3.12 3.85 -6.15
C LEU A 49 -2.56 4.14 -7.55
N ASP A 50 -1.75 3.24 -8.09
CA ASP A 50 -1.11 3.43 -9.39
C ASP A 50 -2.20 3.56 -10.48
N ASP A 51 -3.18 2.65 -10.49
CA ASP A 51 -4.26 2.64 -11.48
C ASP A 51 -5.15 3.89 -11.43
N GLU A 52 -5.33 4.49 -10.24
CA GLU A 52 -6.07 5.76 -10.08
C GLU A 52 -5.21 6.99 -10.38
N LEU A 53 -3.93 6.99 -10.01
CA LEU A 53 -3.06 8.16 -10.09
C LEU A 53 -2.53 8.37 -11.51
N TRP A 54 -1.97 7.33 -12.14
CA TRP A 54 -1.28 7.45 -13.44
C TRP A 54 -2.11 8.11 -14.55
N PRO A 55 -3.42 7.82 -14.71
CA PRO A 55 -4.25 8.47 -15.72
C PRO A 55 -4.43 9.98 -15.52
N GLN A 56 -4.15 10.49 -14.31
CA GLN A 56 -4.32 11.89 -13.93
C GLN A 56 -3.02 12.71 -13.99
N LEU A 57 -1.90 12.07 -14.34
CA LEU A 57 -0.59 12.72 -14.38
C LEU A 57 -0.35 13.41 -15.72
N THR A 58 0.30 14.57 -15.67
CA THR A 58 0.94 15.12 -16.86
C THR A 58 2.17 14.29 -17.24
N LYS A 59 2.66 14.49 -18.46
CA LYS A 59 3.88 13.81 -18.91
C LYS A 59 5.08 14.17 -18.03
N GLU A 60 5.23 15.43 -17.63
CA GLU A 60 6.33 15.87 -16.77
C GLU A 60 6.23 15.27 -15.36
N GLU A 61 5.01 15.21 -14.79
CA GLU A 61 4.76 14.57 -13.49
C GLU A 61 5.16 13.09 -13.53
N ALA A 62 4.69 12.37 -14.55
CA ALA A 62 5.00 10.96 -14.81
C ALA A 62 6.51 10.70 -14.96
N GLU A 63 7.20 11.54 -15.74
CA GLU A 63 8.64 11.44 -15.96
C GLU A 63 9.42 11.70 -14.66
N PHE A 64 9.01 12.66 -13.84
CA PHE A 64 9.67 12.97 -12.57
C PHE A 64 9.56 11.83 -11.56
N ILE A 65 8.35 11.29 -11.33
CA ILE A 65 8.15 10.23 -10.33
C ILE A 65 8.75 8.88 -10.74
N SER A 66 9.06 8.72 -12.04
CA SER A 66 9.70 7.51 -12.58
C SER A 66 11.22 7.48 -12.42
N GLN A 67 11.84 8.57 -11.95
CA GLN A 67 13.30 8.67 -11.82
C GLN A 67 13.86 7.66 -10.82
N LYS A 68 15.10 7.23 -11.08
CA LYS A 68 15.85 6.26 -10.27
C LYS A 68 17.26 6.77 -9.94
N PRO A 69 17.79 6.51 -8.74
CA PRO A 69 17.15 5.81 -7.61
C PRO A 69 16.01 6.63 -6.98
N TRP A 70 15.14 5.98 -6.21
CA TRP A 70 14.10 6.69 -5.47
C TRP A 70 14.73 7.59 -4.39
N THR A 71 14.28 8.83 -4.28
CA THR A 71 14.75 9.83 -3.30
C THR A 71 13.59 10.42 -2.51
N ASN A 72 13.89 11.04 -1.37
CA ASN A 72 12.86 11.72 -0.57
C ASN A 72 12.18 12.86 -1.35
N GLU A 73 12.89 13.57 -2.23
CA GLU A 73 12.30 14.62 -3.07
C GLU A 73 11.26 14.03 -4.05
N ILE A 74 11.54 12.86 -4.60
CA ILE A 74 10.56 12.12 -5.42
C ILE A 74 9.38 11.71 -4.54
N GLY A 75 9.62 11.21 -3.32
CA GLY A 75 8.59 10.88 -2.33
C GLY A 75 7.65 12.05 -2.02
N ASP A 76 8.21 13.19 -1.60
CA ASP A 76 7.46 14.40 -1.26
C ASP A 76 6.59 14.90 -2.44
N PHE A 77 7.09 14.76 -3.67
CA PHE A 77 6.33 15.11 -4.86
C PHE A 77 5.18 14.13 -5.14
N ILE A 78 5.40 12.82 -4.97
CA ILE A 78 4.34 11.81 -5.07
C ILE A 78 3.27 12.09 -4.01
N ASP A 79 3.67 12.36 -2.76
CA ASP A 79 2.75 12.72 -1.67
C ASP A 79 1.84 13.88 -2.07
N LYS A 80 2.44 14.97 -2.58
CA LYS A 80 1.67 16.13 -3.05
C LYS A 80 0.64 15.73 -4.12
N LEU A 81 1.05 14.99 -5.15
CA LEU A 81 0.14 14.57 -6.22
C LEU A 81 -0.99 13.70 -5.68
N VAL A 82 -0.69 12.80 -4.76
CA VAL A 82 -1.67 11.90 -4.15
C VAL A 82 -2.67 12.68 -3.30
N TYR A 83 -2.22 13.62 -2.47
CA TYR A 83 -3.13 14.47 -1.69
C TYR A 83 -4.02 15.37 -2.56
N GLU A 84 -3.53 15.80 -3.73
CA GLU A 84 -4.29 16.65 -4.66
C GLU A 84 -5.31 15.87 -5.49
N LYS A 85 -4.97 14.65 -5.92
CA LYS A 85 -5.71 13.92 -6.98
C LYS A 85 -6.46 12.68 -6.48
N ILE A 86 -6.15 12.17 -5.29
CA ILE A 86 -6.67 10.89 -4.82
C ILE A 86 -7.60 11.08 -3.63
N SER A 87 -8.74 10.38 -3.67
CA SER A 87 -9.71 10.35 -2.57
C SER A 87 -10.20 8.92 -2.36
N VAL A 88 -10.17 8.46 -1.11
CA VAL A 88 -10.62 7.12 -0.75
C VAL A 88 -12.15 7.09 -0.68
N LYS A 89 -12.74 6.11 -1.35
CA LYS A 89 -14.19 5.92 -1.41
C LYS A 89 -14.62 4.82 -0.46
N VAL A 90 -15.76 5.01 0.20
CA VAL A 90 -16.40 3.96 1.01
C VAL A 90 -16.68 2.74 0.14
N GLY A 91 -16.46 1.54 0.69
CA GLY A 91 -16.62 0.27 -0.01
C GLY A 91 -15.51 -0.05 -1.03
N HIS A 92 -14.54 0.85 -1.22
CA HIS A 92 -13.44 0.68 -2.17
C HIS A 92 -12.08 0.91 -1.48
N PRO A 93 -11.57 -0.07 -0.71
CA PRO A 93 -10.28 0.06 -0.03
C PRO A 93 -9.16 0.41 -1.00
N LEU A 94 -8.40 1.46 -0.70
CA LEU A 94 -7.29 1.93 -1.53
C LEU A 94 -5.99 1.28 -1.06
N PHE A 95 -5.35 0.50 -1.92
CA PHE A 95 -3.98 0.04 -1.73
C PHE A 95 -3.01 1.13 -2.17
N THR A 96 -2.20 1.62 -1.23
CA THR A 96 -1.39 2.83 -1.40
C THR A 96 -0.08 2.70 -0.61
N THR A 97 0.85 3.61 -0.85
CA THR A 97 2.04 3.81 0.00
C THR A 97 1.91 5.03 0.92
N ILE A 98 0.81 5.78 0.80
CA ILE A 98 0.61 7.08 1.47
C ILE A 98 -0.74 7.08 2.19
N ILE A 99 -0.76 7.56 3.44
CA ILE A 99 -1.99 7.70 4.22
C ILE A 99 -2.73 8.98 3.79
N VAL A 100 -3.73 8.84 2.94
CA VAL A 100 -4.65 9.92 2.57
C VAL A 100 -5.80 10.06 3.57
N ASP A 101 -6.73 11.01 3.34
CA ASP A 101 -7.89 11.19 4.21
C ASP A 101 -8.80 9.95 4.21
N CYS A 102 -8.74 9.21 5.32
CA CYS A 102 -9.43 7.95 5.56
C CYS A 102 -9.74 7.78 7.05
N ASP A 103 -10.56 6.78 7.37
CA ASP A 103 -11.00 6.48 8.74
C ASP A 103 -10.24 5.27 9.31
N VAL A 104 -9.82 4.35 8.43
CA VAL A 104 -9.11 3.11 8.77
C VAL A 104 -7.84 2.98 7.94
N VAL A 105 -6.74 2.61 8.59
CA VAL A 105 -5.46 2.32 7.95
C VAL A 105 -5.03 0.90 8.31
N ILE A 106 -4.64 0.12 7.31
CA ILE A 106 -4.11 -1.23 7.46
C ILE A 106 -2.69 -1.25 6.93
N TYR A 107 -1.70 -1.62 7.74
CA TYR A 107 -0.33 -1.83 7.27
C TYR A 107 -0.06 -3.31 7.00
N LEU A 108 0.34 -3.61 5.76
CA LEU A 108 0.83 -4.92 5.33
C LEU A 108 2.35 -4.95 5.43
N ASP A 109 2.84 -5.50 6.54
CA ASP A 109 4.27 -5.66 6.81
C ASP A 109 4.80 -6.96 6.19
N ILE A 110 5.87 -6.85 5.42
CA ILE A 110 6.57 -7.97 4.79
C ILE A 110 8.01 -8.03 5.32
N SER A 111 8.48 -9.22 5.70
CA SER A 111 9.86 -9.38 6.18
C SER A 111 10.87 -9.01 5.09
N ASP A 112 12.05 -8.55 5.50
CA ASP A 112 13.10 -8.13 4.56
C ASP A 112 13.59 -9.32 3.71
N GLU A 113 13.63 -10.52 4.27
CA GLU A 113 13.98 -11.76 3.56
C GLU A 113 12.96 -12.05 2.45
N LEU A 114 11.66 -12.04 2.79
CA LEU A 114 10.61 -12.31 1.82
C LEU A 114 10.52 -11.20 0.76
N LEU A 115 10.71 -9.95 1.17
CA LEU A 115 10.76 -8.80 0.27
C LEU A 115 11.93 -8.93 -0.72
N ALA A 116 13.11 -9.34 -0.26
CA ALA A 116 14.27 -9.59 -1.11
C ALA A 116 14.00 -10.70 -2.11
N GLU A 117 13.36 -11.80 -1.70
CA GLU A 117 12.95 -12.87 -2.60
C GLU A 117 11.97 -12.38 -3.67
N HIS A 118 10.97 -11.58 -3.30
CA HIS A 118 10.00 -11.03 -4.23
C HIS A 118 10.63 -10.06 -5.23
N CYS A 119 11.52 -9.18 -4.75
CA CYS A 119 12.27 -8.26 -5.60
C CYS A 119 13.11 -9.03 -6.61
N LYS A 120 13.83 -10.07 -6.16
CA LYS A 120 14.62 -10.94 -7.05
C LYS A 120 13.76 -11.63 -8.11
N LYS A 121 12.61 -12.20 -7.72
CA LYS A 121 11.66 -12.85 -8.65
C LYS A 121 11.11 -11.89 -9.70
N ARG A 122 10.96 -10.60 -9.37
CA ARG A 122 10.40 -9.57 -10.25
C ARG A 122 11.44 -8.74 -11.00
N GLY A 123 12.73 -8.93 -10.74
CA GLY A 123 13.80 -8.09 -11.30
C GLY A 123 13.79 -6.66 -10.74
N ASN A 124 13.19 -6.45 -9.56
CA ASN A 124 13.14 -5.15 -8.89
C ASN A 124 14.34 -4.97 -7.95
N ASN A 125 14.69 -3.71 -7.67
CA ASN A 125 15.72 -3.36 -6.71
C ASN A 125 15.19 -3.49 -5.28
N PHE A 126 15.83 -4.33 -4.46
CA PHE A 126 15.47 -4.51 -3.06
C PHE A 126 15.60 -3.23 -2.23
N TYR A 127 16.67 -2.45 -2.42
CA TYR A 127 16.91 -1.22 -1.68
C TYR A 127 15.85 -0.15 -1.97
N ASP A 128 15.39 -0.04 -3.22
CA ASP A 128 14.26 0.83 -3.56
C ASP A 128 13.00 0.41 -2.79
N ALA A 129 12.68 -0.89 -2.78
CA ALA A 129 11.50 -1.40 -2.07
C ALA A 129 11.62 -1.24 -0.55
N GLN A 130 12.83 -1.39 0.00
CA GLN A 130 13.12 -1.18 1.41
C GLN A 130 12.99 0.30 1.80
N ASN A 131 13.46 1.23 0.95
CA ASN A 131 13.28 2.66 1.18
C ASN A 131 11.80 3.06 1.24
N VAL A 132 10.98 2.54 0.32
CA VAL A 132 9.53 2.76 0.34
C VAL A 132 8.89 2.16 1.60
N LYS A 133 9.31 0.95 2.01
CA LYS A 133 8.84 0.32 3.26
C LYS A 133 9.15 1.20 4.47
N ASN A 134 10.38 1.69 4.59
CA ASN A 134 10.80 2.55 5.69
C ASN A 134 9.99 3.86 5.74
N SER A 135 9.74 4.46 4.57
CA SER A 135 8.91 5.67 4.46
C SER A 135 7.46 5.42 4.92
N ILE A 136 6.86 4.30 4.52
CA ILE A 136 5.53 3.87 4.98
C ILE A 136 5.51 3.71 6.50
N GLU A 137 6.51 3.05 7.08
CA GLU A 137 6.58 2.80 8.52
C GLU A 137 6.73 4.09 9.32
N GLU A 138 7.53 5.03 8.82
CA GLU A 138 7.66 6.35 9.43
C GLU A 138 6.33 7.09 9.46
N ASP A 139 5.64 7.17 8.31
CA ASP A 139 4.36 7.86 8.20
C ASP A 139 3.26 7.19 9.05
N TRP A 140 3.18 5.86 9.00
CA TRP A 140 2.30 5.06 9.85
C TRP A 140 2.49 5.37 11.33
N ASN A 141 3.73 5.38 11.81
CA ASN A 141 4.04 5.67 13.21
C ASN A 141 3.65 7.10 13.60
N ASN A 142 3.85 8.06 12.69
CA ASN A 142 3.46 9.46 12.91
C ASN A 142 1.94 9.61 12.99
N HIS A 143 1.19 8.99 12.09
CA HIS A 143 -0.28 9.00 12.11
C HIS A 143 -0.84 8.29 13.33
N ARG A 144 -0.28 7.14 13.72
CA ARG A 144 -0.71 6.41 14.92
C ARG A 144 -0.52 7.23 16.20
N LYS A 145 0.57 8.00 16.31
CA LYS A 145 0.81 8.91 17.45
C LYS A 145 -0.20 10.07 17.50
N LYS A 146 -0.56 10.63 16.35
CA LYS A 146 -1.56 11.72 16.25
C LYS A 146 -2.97 11.22 16.60
N GLY A 147 -3.29 9.96 16.30
CA GLY A 147 -4.60 9.36 16.54
C GLY A 147 -5.66 9.81 15.51
N GLY A 148 -6.93 9.56 15.82
CA GLY A 148 -8.06 9.95 14.96
C GLY A 148 -8.38 8.99 13.80
N LYS A 149 -7.71 7.84 13.73
CA LYS A 149 -7.99 6.75 12.79
C LYS A 149 -7.92 5.39 13.50
N THR A 150 -8.53 4.37 12.93
CA THR A 150 -8.36 2.98 13.37
C THR A 150 -7.19 2.35 12.63
N PHE A 151 -6.28 1.69 13.35
CA PHE A 151 -5.05 1.11 12.79
C PHE A 151 -5.03 -0.42 12.94
N TYR A 152 -4.74 -1.13 11.85
CA TYR A 152 -4.51 -2.57 11.82
C TYR A 152 -3.10 -2.90 11.30
N TYR A 153 -2.42 -3.82 11.95
CA TYR A 153 -1.11 -4.32 11.52
C TYR A 153 -1.26 -5.78 11.11
N LEU A 154 -0.87 -6.12 9.89
CA LEU A 154 -0.89 -7.48 9.36
C LEU A 154 0.49 -7.84 8.83
N THR A 155 1.03 -8.98 9.26
CA THR A 155 2.24 -9.54 8.68
C THR A 155 1.88 -10.41 7.48
N ILE A 156 2.58 -10.20 6.37
CA ILE A 156 2.55 -11.07 5.20
C ILE A 156 3.42 -12.28 5.48
N THR A 157 2.83 -13.46 5.34
CA THR A 157 3.51 -14.74 5.40
C THR A 157 3.32 -15.45 4.07
N GLU A 158 4.32 -16.20 3.61
CA GLU A 158 4.27 -17.07 2.42
C GLU A 158 4.76 -18.48 2.75
#